data_AF-A0A372G057-F1
#
_entry.id   AF-A0A372G057-F1
#
_cell.length_a   1.000
_cell.length_b   1.000
_cell.length_c   1.000
_cell.angle_alpha   90.00
_cell.angle_beta   90.00
_cell.angle_gamma   90.00
#
_symmetry.space_group_name_H-M   'P 1'
#
loop_
_entity.id
_entity.type
_entity.pdbx_description
1 polymer ?
#
loop_
_entity_poly.entity_id
_entity_poly.type
_entity_poly.pdbx_seq_one_letter_code
_entity_poly.pdbx_strand_id
1 'polypeptide(L)'
;MTDIRRALGEVWHAEPGGGRSGPDPLPAVRARLRRRRRVQATAVASAVCTVLGLGVFTVVAAGRPASPPRVAAPSGSAASELRGLPVYLRPADPTEAVLRMARPQVVPNGDRVAYEGAGPVTRVVAVFDFEAALGLPGVPREVTVATAAQVLATDDLATSTAYLSAWRSDGRTLFVSVTGDTPQVRTAALDALVEANLH
;
A
#
# COMPACT_ATOMS: atom_id res chain seq x y z
N MET A 1 18.54 -4.42 -16.33
CA MET A 1 17.74 -3.42 -15.58
C MET A 1 17.29 -2.23 -16.45
N THR A 2 17.36 -2.32 -17.78
CA THR A 2 17.01 -1.25 -18.74
C THR A 2 15.60 -1.37 -19.31
N ASP A 3 14.95 -2.53 -19.21
CA ASP A 3 13.65 -2.80 -19.84
C ASP A 3 12.46 -2.12 -19.15
N ILE A 4 12.56 -1.82 -17.85
CA ILE A 4 11.46 -1.18 -17.09
C ILE A 4 11.33 0.29 -17.48
N ARG A 5 12.47 1.00 -17.65
CA ARG A 5 12.49 2.39 -18.12
C ARG A 5 11.98 2.50 -19.56
N ARG A 6 12.26 1.49 -20.39
CA ARG A 6 11.75 1.42 -21.77
C ARG A 6 10.24 1.16 -21.82
N ALA A 7 9.76 0.22 -21.01
CA ALA A 7 8.33 -0.11 -20.96
C ALA A 7 7.46 1.02 -20.38
N LEU A 8 7.99 1.80 -19.43
CA LEU A 8 7.28 2.97 -18.90
C LEU A 8 7.32 4.17 -19.85
N GLY A 9 8.42 4.35 -20.59
CA GLY A 9 8.51 5.38 -21.63
C GLY A 9 7.53 5.17 -22.78
N GLU A 10 7.27 3.91 -23.16
CA GLU A 10 6.30 3.58 -24.22
C GLU A 10 4.84 3.90 -23.83
N VAL A 11 4.51 3.86 -22.54
CA VAL A 11 3.18 4.25 -22.02
C VAL A 11 3.03 5.76 -21.90
N TRP A 12 4.13 6.46 -21.59
CA TRP A 12 4.15 7.91 -21.40
C TRP A 12 4.10 8.70 -22.72
N HIS A 13 4.60 8.12 -23.83
CA HIS A 13 4.64 8.75 -25.15
C HIS A 13 3.48 8.35 -26.09
N ALA A 14 2.47 7.62 -25.60
CA ALA A 14 1.26 7.38 -26.39
C ALA A 14 0.45 8.69 -26.46
N GLU A 15 0.62 9.45 -27.54
CA GLU A 15 -0.14 10.69 -27.80
C GLU A 15 -1.66 10.45 -27.74
N PRO A 16 -2.43 11.39 -27.15
CA PRO A 16 -3.88 11.31 -27.11
C PRO A 16 -4.45 11.87 -28.41
N GLY A 17 -4.48 11.07 -29.48
CA GLY A 17 -5.21 11.44 -30.68
C GLY A 17 -4.75 10.73 -31.94
N GLY A 18 -5.66 10.00 -32.57
CA GLY A 18 -5.46 9.46 -33.92
C GLY A 18 -5.55 7.95 -33.97
N GLY A 19 -6.73 7.46 -34.35
CA GLY A 19 -7.04 6.04 -34.43
C GLY A 19 -6.00 5.21 -35.19
N ARG A 20 -5.45 4.22 -34.51
CA ARG A 20 -4.94 3.00 -35.15
C ARG A 20 -5.41 1.81 -34.34
N SER A 21 -6.21 0.97 -35.00
CA SER A 21 -6.57 -0.38 -34.57
C SER A 21 -5.28 -1.19 -34.36
N GLY A 22 -4.87 -1.32 -33.10
CA GLY A 22 -3.82 -2.21 -32.65
C GLY A 22 -4.40 -3.06 -31.52
N PRO A 23 -3.98 -4.34 -31.37
CA PRO A 23 -4.46 -5.16 -30.29
C PRO A 23 -4.11 -4.51 -28.96
N ASP A 24 -5.11 -4.34 -28.11
CA ASP A 24 -5.01 -3.82 -26.75
C ASP A 24 -3.71 -4.36 -26.09
N PRO A 25 -2.82 -3.50 -25.56
CA PRO A 25 -1.55 -3.93 -24.98
C PRO A 25 -1.71 -4.60 -23.60
N LEU A 26 -2.85 -4.40 -22.93
CA LEU A 26 -3.10 -4.87 -21.57
C LEU A 26 -3.16 -6.41 -21.42
N PRO A 27 -3.77 -7.18 -22.35
CA PRO A 27 -3.77 -8.63 -22.31
C PRO A 27 -2.38 -9.24 -22.51
N ALA A 28 -1.54 -8.65 -23.37
CA ALA A 28 -0.18 -9.14 -23.62
C ALA A 28 0.73 -8.96 -22.40
N VAL A 29 0.62 -7.82 -21.72
CA VAL A 29 1.33 -7.55 -20.46
C VAL A 29 0.84 -8.48 -19.34
N ARG A 30 -0.49 -8.67 -19.21
CA ARG A 30 -1.08 -9.62 -18.25
C ARG A 30 -0.64 -11.07 -18.51
N ALA A 31 -0.56 -11.49 -19.77
CA ALA A 31 -0.08 -12.83 -20.16
C ALA A 31 1.41 -13.02 -19.84
N ARG A 32 2.24 -11.98 -20.04
CA ARG A 32 3.67 -12.02 -19.75
C ARG A 32 3.95 -12.06 -18.24
N LEU A 33 3.17 -11.32 -17.44
CA LEU A 33 3.21 -11.37 -15.97
C LEU A 33 2.77 -12.75 -15.45
N ARG A 34 1.71 -13.35 -16.02
CA ARG A 34 1.28 -14.71 -15.66
C ARG A 34 2.31 -15.78 -16.02
N ARG A 35 2.99 -15.68 -17.18
CA ARG A 35 4.08 -16.61 -17.54
C ARG A 35 5.27 -16.50 -16.58
N ARG A 36 5.65 -15.29 -16.15
CA ARG A 36 6.74 -15.12 -15.17
C ARG A 36 6.39 -15.67 -13.77
N ARG A 37 5.13 -15.56 -13.33
CA ARG A 37 4.66 -16.22 -12.09
C ARG A 37 4.80 -17.75 -12.16
N ARG A 38 4.56 -18.38 -13.32
CA ARG A 38 4.76 -19.84 -13.48
C ARG A 38 6.23 -20.24 -13.45
N VAL A 39 7.13 -19.42 -14.02
CA VAL A 39 8.58 -19.68 -13.99
C VAL A 39 9.18 -19.48 -12.59
N GLN A 40 8.67 -18.53 -11.80
CA GLN A 40 9.07 -18.34 -10.40
C GLN A 40 8.49 -19.41 -9.45
N ALA A 41 7.29 -19.93 -9.72
CA ALA A 41 6.73 -21.05 -8.96
C ALA A 41 7.49 -22.38 -9.16
N THR A 42 8.21 -22.53 -10.28
CA THR A 42 9.11 -23.66 -10.54
C THR A 42 10.53 -23.48 -9.99
N ALA A 43 10.89 -22.29 -9.49
CA ALA A 43 12.25 -21.98 -9.02
C ALA A 43 12.42 -22.01 -7.49
N VAL A 44 11.35 -22.32 -6.73
CA VAL A 44 11.39 -22.46 -5.25
C VAL A 44 11.25 -23.95 -4.83
N ALA A 45 11.33 -24.88 -5.77
CA ALA A 45 11.23 -26.32 -5.51
C ALA A 45 12.53 -27.06 -5.89
N SER A 46 13.70 -26.63 -5.37
CA SER A 46 14.91 -27.47 -5.40
C SER A 46 16.03 -26.92 -4.49
N ALA A 47 15.93 -27.18 -3.19
CA ALA A 47 17.02 -27.35 -2.20
C ALA A 47 16.32 -27.54 -0.84
N VAL A 48 16.33 -28.66 -0.11
CA VAL A 48 17.39 -29.63 0.19
C VAL A 48 16.79 -31.02 0.55
N CYS A 49 17.48 -32.05 0.07
CA CYS A 49 17.43 -33.51 0.28
C CYS A 49 17.00 -34.06 1.67
N THR A 50 16.01 -34.96 1.73
CA THR A 50 16.07 -36.44 1.92
C THR A 50 16.76 -36.99 3.18
N VAL A 51 15.96 -37.56 4.11
CA VAL A 51 16.27 -38.81 4.83
C VAL A 51 14.99 -39.64 4.95
N LEU A 52 15.05 -40.86 4.40
CA LEU A 52 14.07 -41.94 4.49
C LEU A 52 13.99 -42.49 5.92
N GLY A 53 12.79 -42.92 6.35
CA GLY A 53 12.65 -43.69 7.59
C GLY A 53 11.20 -44.03 7.94
N LEU A 54 10.68 -45.08 7.30
CA LEU A 54 9.45 -45.78 7.65
C LEU A 54 9.48 -46.30 9.10
N GLY A 55 8.40 -46.20 9.86
CA GLY A 55 8.30 -46.85 11.17
C GLY A 55 7.00 -46.58 11.92
N VAL A 56 5.99 -47.41 11.68
CA VAL A 56 4.79 -47.55 12.51
C VAL A 56 5.18 -48.23 13.82
N PHE A 57 4.86 -47.64 14.98
CA PHE A 57 4.52 -48.37 16.20
C PHE A 57 3.67 -47.49 17.12
N THR A 58 2.46 -47.98 17.42
CA THR A 58 1.62 -47.56 18.54
C THR A 58 2.21 -48.09 19.84
N VAL A 59 2.16 -47.33 20.95
CA VAL A 59 1.85 -47.81 22.31
C VAL A 59 1.41 -46.62 23.18
N VAL A 60 0.32 -46.86 23.90
CA VAL A 60 -0.35 -46.05 24.92
C VAL A 60 0.44 -46.03 26.24
N ALA A 61 0.55 -44.87 26.90
CA ALA A 61 0.51 -44.79 28.37
C ALA A 61 0.31 -43.35 28.89
N ALA A 62 -0.78 -43.20 29.63
CA ALA A 62 -1.15 -42.23 30.67
C ALA A 62 -0.11 -41.21 31.18
N GLY A 63 -0.59 -39.98 31.44
CA GLY A 63 -0.20 -39.23 32.64
C GLY A 63 -0.04 -37.71 32.51
N ARG A 64 -1.03 -36.98 33.02
CA ARG A 64 -0.96 -35.63 33.65
C ARG A 64 -0.90 -34.38 32.72
N PRO A 65 -1.81 -33.39 32.90
CA PRO A 65 -1.78 -32.15 32.14
C PRO A 65 -0.70 -31.22 32.72
N ALA A 66 0.33 -30.93 31.92
CA ALA A 66 1.22 -29.79 32.16
C ALA A 66 0.71 -28.61 31.32
N SER A 67 0.47 -27.48 31.99
CA SER A 67 0.00 -26.23 31.43
C SER A 67 0.79 -25.84 30.16
N PRO A 68 0.12 -25.36 29.10
CA PRO A 68 0.82 -24.94 27.89
C PRO A 68 1.77 -23.76 28.20
N PRO A 69 2.97 -23.73 27.61
CA PRO A 69 3.85 -22.57 27.72
C PRO A 69 3.12 -21.35 27.16
N ARG A 70 3.08 -20.29 27.96
CA ARG A 70 2.58 -18.97 27.59
C ARG A 70 3.32 -18.53 26.34
N VAL A 71 2.65 -18.60 25.19
CA VAL A 71 3.12 -18.01 23.94
C VAL A 71 3.45 -16.56 24.28
N ALA A 72 4.72 -16.20 24.19
CA ALA A 72 5.13 -14.81 24.24
C ALA A 72 4.28 -14.07 23.21
N ALA A 73 3.56 -13.05 23.67
CA ALA A 73 2.81 -12.19 22.79
C ALA A 73 3.71 -11.76 21.63
N PRO A 74 3.22 -11.75 20.37
CA PRO A 74 4.01 -11.22 19.28
C PRO A 74 4.46 -9.82 19.69
N SER A 75 5.78 -9.63 19.73
CA SER A 75 6.42 -8.34 19.93
C SER A 75 5.69 -7.36 19.03
N GLY A 76 5.01 -6.39 19.64
CA GLY A 76 4.24 -5.39 18.90
C GLY A 76 5.14 -4.83 17.80
N SER A 77 4.72 -5.03 16.54
CA SER A 77 5.20 -4.21 15.44
C SER A 77 5.14 -2.78 15.96
N ALA A 78 6.28 -2.10 16.05
CA ALA A 78 6.31 -0.69 16.45
C ALA A 78 5.32 0.02 15.53
N ALA A 79 4.19 0.45 16.07
CA ALA A 79 3.07 0.91 15.26
C ALA A 79 3.59 2.03 14.37
N SER A 80 3.51 1.84 13.05
CA SER A 80 3.89 2.88 12.11
C SER A 80 2.98 4.08 12.35
N GLU A 81 3.50 5.10 13.02
CA GLU A 81 2.77 6.33 13.31
C GLU A 81 3.03 7.36 12.21
N LEU A 82 1.96 8.04 11.81
CA LEU A 82 2.04 9.12 10.83
C LEU A 82 2.49 10.40 11.54
N ARG A 83 3.60 10.99 11.09
CA ARG A 83 4.15 12.24 11.66
C ARG A 83 3.55 13.47 10.97
N GLY A 84 3.62 14.63 11.63
CA GLY A 84 3.20 15.92 11.04
C GLY A 84 1.68 16.15 11.00
N LEU A 85 0.91 15.42 11.83
CA LEU A 85 -0.53 15.58 11.90
C LEU A 85 -0.93 16.94 12.51
N PRO A 86 -2.02 17.56 12.02
CA PRO A 86 -2.66 18.68 12.71
C PRO A 86 -3.00 18.33 14.17
N VAL A 87 -2.71 19.25 15.09
CA VAL A 87 -2.79 19.03 16.56
C VAL A 87 -4.19 18.67 17.05
N TYR A 88 -5.23 19.09 16.33
CA TYR A 88 -6.62 18.80 16.65
C TYR A 88 -7.09 17.41 16.20
N LEU A 89 -6.31 16.70 15.38
CA LEU A 89 -6.62 15.33 15.02
C LEU A 89 -6.27 14.38 16.16
N ARG A 90 -7.12 13.36 16.33
CA ARG A 90 -6.95 12.31 17.33
C ARG A 90 -6.99 10.94 16.66
N PRO A 91 -6.26 9.94 17.19
CA PRO A 91 -6.36 8.57 16.70
C PRO A 91 -7.82 8.11 16.66
N ALA A 92 -8.21 7.49 15.56
CA ALA A 92 -9.53 6.92 15.33
C ALA A 92 -9.39 5.46 14.93
N ASP A 93 -10.48 4.69 15.04
CA ASP A 93 -10.49 3.32 14.53
C ASP A 93 -10.27 3.32 13.00
N PRO A 94 -9.21 2.67 12.48
CA PRO A 94 -8.90 2.71 11.06
C PRO A 94 -9.97 2.07 10.18
N THR A 95 -10.68 1.06 10.69
CA THR A 95 -11.72 0.37 9.92
C THR A 95 -12.94 1.27 9.76
N GLU A 96 -13.42 1.85 10.85
CA GLU A 96 -14.53 2.80 10.86
C GLU A 96 -14.22 4.07 10.06
N ALA A 97 -12.99 4.59 10.16
CA ALA A 97 -12.57 5.76 9.40
C ALA A 97 -12.60 5.49 7.89
N VAL A 98 -12.11 4.32 7.44
CA VAL A 98 -12.16 3.91 6.03
C VAL A 98 -13.59 3.74 5.56
N LEU A 99 -14.44 3.05 6.33
CA LEU A 99 -15.85 2.84 5.98
C LEU A 99 -16.63 4.15 5.83
N ARG A 100 -16.24 5.19 6.58
CA ARG A 100 -16.83 6.54 6.48
C ARG A 100 -16.23 7.40 5.37
N MET A 101 -15.25 6.91 4.61
CA MET A 101 -14.78 7.60 3.40
C MET A 101 -15.82 7.49 2.28
N ALA A 102 -15.84 8.47 1.39
CA ALA A 102 -16.70 8.42 0.20
C ALA A 102 -16.27 7.32 -0.80
N ARG A 103 -14.98 6.93 -0.79
CA ARG A 103 -14.40 5.91 -1.65
C ARG A 103 -13.50 4.94 -0.86
N PRO A 104 -14.06 4.10 0.03
CA PRO A 104 -13.29 3.15 0.84
C PRO A 104 -12.45 2.20 -0.03
N GLN A 105 -12.94 1.84 -1.22
CA GLN A 105 -12.30 0.93 -2.16
C GLN A 105 -10.95 1.44 -2.73
N VAL A 106 -10.63 2.73 -2.56
CA VAL A 106 -9.33 3.30 -2.98
C VAL A 106 -8.26 3.03 -1.92
N VAL A 107 -8.64 2.79 -0.67
CA VAL A 107 -7.70 2.53 0.42
C VAL A 107 -7.14 1.12 0.27
N PRO A 108 -5.81 0.96 0.11
CA PRO A 108 -5.23 -0.35 -0.07
C PRO A 108 -5.30 -1.19 1.21
N ASN A 109 -5.06 -2.50 1.06
CA ASN A 109 -4.86 -3.40 2.19
C ASN A 109 -3.43 -3.25 2.73
N GLY A 110 -3.29 -3.30 4.04
CA GLY A 110 -2.02 -3.12 4.74
C GLY A 110 -2.24 -2.65 6.18
N ASP A 111 -1.16 -2.29 6.86
CA ASP A 111 -1.21 -1.76 8.21
C ASP A 111 -1.72 -0.32 8.18
N ARG A 112 -2.88 -0.09 8.82
CA ARG A 112 -3.62 1.18 8.72
C ARG A 112 -3.59 1.94 10.03
N VAL A 113 -3.50 3.26 9.89
CA VAL A 113 -3.78 4.20 10.97
C VAL A 113 -4.78 5.24 10.46
N ALA A 114 -5.61 5.75 11.36
CA ALA A 114 -6.54 6.81 11.02
C ALA A 114 -6.62 7.84 12.14
N TYR A 115 -6.93 9.07 11.74
CA TYR A 115 -7.08 10.20 12.61
C TYR A 115 -8.27 11.03 12.19
N GLU A 116 -9.04 11.53 13.16
CA GLU A 116 -10.23 12.34 12.91
C GLU A 116 -10.27 13.57 13.84
N GLY A 117 -10.98 14.60 13.40
CA GLY A 117 -11.19 15.82 14.19
C GLY A 117 -12.26 16.71 13.58
N ALA A 118 -12.64 17.76 14.33
CA ALA A 118 -13.65 18.74 13.92
C ALA A 118 -13.03 20.02 13.32
N GLY A 119 -11.80 19.93 12.80
CA GLY A 119 -11.10 21.05 12.17
C GLY A 119 -11.21 21.04 10.65
N PRO A 120 -10.48 21.94 9.96
CA PRO A 120 -10.50 22.06 8.50
C PRO A 120 -10.09 20.77 7.75
N VAL A 121 -9.25 19.95 8.38
CA VAL A 121 -9.02 18.56 8.00
C VAL A 121 -9.87 17.71 8.93
N THR A 122 -10.82 16.95 8.37
CA THR A 122 -11.75 16.17 9.19
C THR A 122 -11.27 14.73 9.39
N ARG A 123 -10.50 14.20 8.44
CA ARG A 123 -9.99 12.83 8.47
C ARG A 123 -8.67 12.69 7.74
N VAL A 124 -7.79 11.88 8.31
CA VAL A 124 -6.58 11.37 7.65
C VAL A 124 -6.55 9.85 7.81
N VAL A 125 -6.38 9.11 6.73
CA VAL A 125 -6.11 7.66 6.78
C VAL A 125 -4.78 7.41 6.11
N ALA A 126 -3.92 6.63 6.74
CA ALA A 126 -2.68 6.17 6.14
C ALA A 126 -2.57 4.64 6.16
N VAL A 127 -1.93 4.11 5.11
CA VAL A 127 -1.61 2.68 5.01
C VAL A 127 -0.13 2.55 4.71
N PHE A 128 0.56 1.73 5.49
CA PHE A 128 1.98 1.43 5.31
C PHE A 128 2.14 0.08 4.62
N ASP A 129 3.21 -0.04 3.83
CA ASP A 129 3.70 -1.29 3.23
C ASP A 129 2.59 -2.07 2.48
N PHE A 130 1.81 -1.35 1.68
CA PHE A 130 0.78 -1.91 0.81
C PHE A 130 1.36 -2.50 -0.50
N GLU A 131 0.69 -3.53 -1.04
CA GLU A 131 1.18 -4.31 -2.19
C GLU A 131 0.98 -3.65 -3.56
N ALA A 132 -0.14 -2.97 -3.79
CA ALA A 132 -0.43 -2.34 -5.08
C ALA A 132 -1.45 -1.21 -4.96
N ALA A 133 -1.15 -0.06 -5.58
CA ALA A 133 -2.12 1.02 -5.70
C ALA A 133 -3.08 0.70 -6.85
N LEU A 134 -4.37 0.68 -6.54
CA LEU A 134 -5.40 0.96 -7.55
C LEU A 134 -5.31 2.47 -7.76
N GLY A 135 -5.02 2.92 -8.99
CA GLY A 135 -4.75 4.33 -9.29
C GLY A 135 -5.68 5.31 -8.56
N LEU A 136 -5.17 6.51 -8.27
CA LEU A 136 -5.89 7.44 -7.41
C LEU A 136 -6.97 8.21 -8.18
N PRO A 137 -8.15 8.44 -7.60
CA PRO A 137 -9.20 9.25 -8.21
C PRO A 137 -8.84 10.74 -8.16
N GLY A 138 -9.53 11.54 -8.98
CA GLY A 138 -9.36 12.99 -8.99
C GLY A 138 -8.32 13.46 -9.99
N VAL A 139 -7.91 14.71 -9.85
CA VAL A 139 -6.96 15.36 -10.77
C VAL A 139 -5.53 15.14 -10.24
N PRO A 140 -4.59 14.65 -11.06
CA PRO A 140 -3.19 14.56 -10.69
C PRO A 140 -2.63 15.92 -10.30
N ARG A 141 -1.76 15.92 -9.28
CA ARG A 141 -1.01 17.10 -8.87
C ARG A 141 0.45 16.77 -8.65
N GLU A 142 1.29 17.78 -8.81
CA GLU A 142 2.70 17.69 -8.47
C GLU A 142 2.89 17.84 -6.97
N VAL A 143 3.84 17.08 -6.44
CA VAL A 143 4.29 17.14 -5.05
C VAL A 143 5.81 17.02 -5.08
N THR A 144 6.49 17.93 -4.41
CA THR A 144 7.94 17.88 -4.26
C THR A 144 8.29 16.99 -3.08
N VAL A 145 9.23 16.08 -3.28
CA VAL A 145 9.74 15.18 -2.24
C VAL A 145 11.26 15.26 -2.25
N ALA A 146 11.87 15.41 -1.07
CA ALA A 146 13.33 15.54 -0.96
C ALA A 146 14.07 14.22 -1.23
N THR A 147 13.39 13.08 -1.07
CA THR A 147 13.98 11.75 -1.27
C THR A 147 13.76 11.23 -2.69
N ALA A 148 14.43 10.13 -3.02
CA ALA A 148 14.22 9.39 -4.26
C ALA A 148 12.88 8.61 -4.30
N ALA A 149 11.90 8.99 -3.50
CA ALA A 149 10.58 8.36 -3.49
C ALA A 149 9.83 8.73 -4.79
N GLN A 150 9.18 7.74 -5.39
CA GLN A 150 8.22 7.98 -6.46
C GLN A 150 6.87 8.28 -5.82
N VAL A 151 6.20 9.32 -6.29
CA VAL A 151 4.94 9.76 -5.69
C VAL A 151 3.89 10.02 -6.75
N LEU A 152 2.67 9.58 -6.46
CA LEU A 152 1.45 9.94 -7.16
C LEU A 152 0.54 10.64 -6.16
N ALA A 153 0.15 11.87 -6.46
CA ALA A 153 -0.78 12.64 -5.66
C ALA A 153 -1.97 13.10 -6.52
N THR A 154 -3.16 13.09 -5.95
CA THR A 154 -4.37 13.59 -6.60
C THR A 154 -5.25 14.38 -5.64
N ASP A 155 -6.10 15.24 -6.18
CA ASP A 155 -7.18 15.88 -5.43
C ASP A 155 -8.54 15.55 -6.07
N ASP A 156 -9.40 14.87 -5.32
CA ASP A 156 -10.78 14.56 -5.72
C ASP A 156 -11.73 15.58 -5.09
N LEU A 157 -11.97 16.66 -5.82
CA LEU A 157 -12.85 17.74 -5.40
C LEU A 157 -14.28 17.26 -5.08
N ALA A 158 -14.76 16.22 -5.79
CA ALA A 158 -16.11 15.69 -5.60
C ALA A 158 -16.29 15.02 -4.23
N THR A 159 -15.22 14.48 -3.65
CA THR A 159 -15.23 13.84 -2.33
C THR A 159 -14.50 14.66 -1.27
N SER A 160 -14.07 15.88 -1.61
CA SER A 160 -13.27 16.74 -0.75
C SER A 160 -12.11 15.97 -0.11
N THR A 161 -11.42 15.14 -0.90
CA THR A 161 -10.36 14.26 -0.41
C THR A 161 -9.16 14.28 -1.36
N ALA A 162 -7.99 14.57 -0.83
CA ALA A 162 -6.72 14.44 -1.53
C ALA A 162 -6.08 13.08 -1.19
N TYR A 163 -5.40 12.49 -2.16
CA TYR A 163 -4.77 11.18 -2.02
C TYR A 163 -3.29 11.24 -2.38
N LEU A 164 -2.51 10.38 -1.75
CA LEU A 164 -1.09 10.18 -2.00
C LEU A 164 -0.80 8.68 -2.03
N SER A 165 0.02 8.24 -2.97
CA SER A 165 0.71 6.96 -2.95
C SER A 165 2.19 7.23 -3.20
N ALA A 166 3.03 6.73 -2.30
CA ALA A 166 4.47 6.90 -2.36
C ALA A 166 5.17 5.54 -2.30
N TRP A 167 6.19 5.38 -3.14
CA TRP A 167 7.09 4.23 -3.19
C TRP A 167 8.50 4.70 -2.89
N ARG A 168 9.00 4.32 -1.72
CA ARG A 168 10.33 4.70 -1.25
C ARG A 168 11.39 3.77 -1.86
N SER A 169 12.62 4.25 -1.92
CA SER A 169 13.76 3.49 -2.47
C SER A 169 14.16 2.28 -1.63
N ASP A 170 13.76 2.24 -0.35
CA ASP A 170 13.95 1.10 0.56
C ASP A 170 12.91 -0.02 0.35
N GLY A 171 11.97 0.17 -0.59
CA GLY A 171 10.90 -0.78 -0.89
C GLY A 171 9.64 -0.59 -0.05
N ARG A 172 9.64 0.35 0.92
CA ARG A 172 8.45 0.68 1.71
C ARG A 172 7.48 1.53 0.92
N THR A 173 6.20 1.40 1.24
CA THR A 173 5.13 2.16 0.57
C THR A 173 4.28 2.90 1.58
N LEU A 174 3.76 4.06 1.18
CA LEU A 174 2.88 4.89 2.00
C LEU A 174 1.70 5.38 1.17
N PHE A 175 0.51 5.05 1.61
CA PHE A 175 -0.72 5.65 1.12
C PHE A 175 -1.23 6.65 2.17
N VAL A 176 -1.73 7.80 1.72
CA VAL A 176 -2.41 8.77 2.58
C VAL A 176 -3.67 9.27 1.89
N SER A 177 -4.78 9.37 2.62
CA SER A 177 -5.95 10.16 2.24
C SER A 177 -6.16 11.29 3.24
N VAL A 178 -6.49 12.48 2.75
CA VAL A 178 -6.75 13.68 3.55
C VAL A 178 -8.10 14.25 3.13
N THR A 179 -9.09 14.15 4.01
CA THR A 179 -10.41 14.78 3.81
C THR A 179 -10.42 16.14 4.50
N GLY A 180 -10.83 17.18 3.77
CA GLY A 180 -10.86 18.54 4.31
C GLY A 180 -11.64 19.53 3.47
N ASP A 181 -12.01 20.65 4.10
CA ASP A 181 -13.08 21.55 3.63
C ASP A 181 -12.76 22.27 2.32
N THR A 182 -11.49 22.65 2.13
CA THR A 182 -11.06 23.39 0.94
C THR A 182 -9.87 22.72 0.24
N PRO A 183 -9.71 22.91 -1.08
CA PRO A 183 -8.54 22.39 -1.81
C PRO A 183 -7.21 22.86 -1.22
N GLN A 184 -7.13 24.11 -0.74
CA GLN A 184 -5.93 24.68 -0.15
C GLN A 184 -5.57 23.98 1.18
N VAL A 185 -6.57 23.73 2.02
CA VAL A 185 -6.37 23.02 3.30
C VAL A 185 -5.88 21.59 3.05
N ARG A 186 -6.52 20.86 2.13
CA ARG A 186 -6.08 19.50 1.76
C ARG A 186 -4.67 19.50 1.17
N THR A 187 -4.36 20.51 0.35
CA THR A 187 -3.06 20.65 -0.29
C THR A 187 -1.96 20.85 0.74
N ALA A 188 -2.11 21.85 1.60
CA ALA A 188 -1.16 22.16 2.65
C ALA A 188 -0.99 20.99 3.65
N ALA A 189 -2.09 20.33 4.02
CA ALA A 189 -2.03 19.18 4.91
C ALA A 189 -1.30 18.00 4.27
N LEU A 190 -1.54 17.71 2.99
CA LEU A 190 -0.83 16.64 2.28
C LEU A 190 0.66 16.96 2.14
N ASP A 191 1.02 18.20 1.81
CA ASP A 191 2.42 18.62 1.69
C ASP A 191 3.16 18.52 3.03
N ALA A 192 2.52 18.93 4.13
CA ALA A 192 3.10 18.77 5.47
C ALA A 192 3.30 17.30 5.86
N LEU A 193 2.36 16.41 5.48
CA LEU A 193 2.49 14.98 5.72
C LEU A 193 3.59 14.35 4.85
N VAL A 194 3.76 14.83 3.61
CA VAL A 194 4.86 14.43 2.74
C VAL A 194 6.19 14.86 3.35
N GLU A 195 6.31 16.11 3.77
CA GLU A 195 7.51 16.66 4.42
C GLU A 195 7.88 15.84 5.68
N ALA A 196 6.90 15.51 6.51
CA ALA A 196 7.15 14.78 7.76
C ALA A 196 7.47 13.29 7.58
N ASN A 197 7.05 12.64 6.48
CA ASN A 197 7.11 11.17 6.35
C ASN A 197 7.95 10.67 5.17
N LEU A 198 8.26 11.52 4.19
CA LEU A 198 9.00 11.16 2.98
C LEU A 198 10.32 11.91 2.80
N HIS A 199 10.83 12.56 3.86
CA HIS A 199 12.20 13.04 3.96
C HIS A 199 13.19 11.95 4.41
#